data_AF-A0A9E0RQ91-F1
#
_entry.id   AF-A0A9E0RQ91-F1
#
_cell.length_a   1.000
_cell.length_b   1.000
_cell.length_c   1.000
_cell.angle_alpha   90.00
_cell.angle_beta   90.00
_cell.angle_gamma   90.00
#
_symmetry.space_group_name_H-M   'P 1'
#
loop_
_entity.id
_entity.type
_entity.pdbx_description
1 polymer ?
#
loop_
_entity_poly.entity_id
_entity_poly.type
_entity_poly.pdbx_seq_one_letter_code
_entity_poly.pdbx_strand_id
1 'polypeptide(L)'
;FVGSEAARFRAFLFAPRTVLTYLREGGQYAGHNPLGGLSVTVLLLLLLTQAGSGVFSRDDLLFEGPFSYWAGDLSGTLTEWHKTNWLLLQGFIALHLLAVCWYQWRKKQPLVQAMWRGQAGHKFAASPPKPLWWAVLIVMLLSLALWGLVTIAPEAPSYY
;
A
#
# COMPACT_ATOMS: atom_id res chain seq x y z
N PHE A 1 4.36 5.10 -15.37
CA PHE A 1 3.44 5.14 -16.53
C PHE A 1 3.35 3.76 -17.21
N VAL A 2 3.01 2.71 -16.46
CA VAL A 2 2.78 1.33 -16.94
C VAL A 2 1.58 0.78 -16.14
N GLY A 3 0.64 0.08 -16.79
CA GLY A 3 -0.61 -0.42 -16.18
C GLY A 3 -1.90 0.04 -16.88
N SER A 4 -3.01 -0.68 -16.67
CA SER A 4 -4.36 -0.30 -17.13
C SER A 4 -4.80 1.03 -16.49
N GLU A 5 -5.67 1.81 -17.13
CA GLU A 5 -6.02 3.15 -16.63
C GLU A 5 -6.49 3.17 -15.18
N ALA A 6 -7.32 2.20 -14.78
CA ALA A 6 -7.81 2.06 -13.41
C ALA A 6 -6.73 1.63 -12.40
N ALA A 7 -5.59 1.10 -12.85
CA ALA A 7 -4.47 0.67 -12.00
C ALA A 7 -3.36 1.74 -11.87
N ARG A 8 -3.48 2.86 -12.59
CA ARG A 8 -2.48 3.94 -12.51
C ARG A 8 -2.61 4.67 -11.17
N PHE A 9 -1.50 4.99 -10.53
CA PHE A 9 -1.47 5.78 -9.29
C PHE A 9 -2.25 7.11 -9.41
N ARG A 10 -2.21 7.74 -10.59
CA ARG A 10 -2.99 8.94 -10.91
C ARG A 10 -4.51 8.75 -10.85
N ALA A 11 -5.01 7.54 -11.08
CA ALA A 11 -6.44 7.23 -10.99
C ALA A 11 -6.95 7.15 -9.53
N PHE A 12 -6.04 7.13 -8.54
CA PHE A 12 -6.36 7.15 -7.11
C PHE A 12 -6.20 8.55 -6.49
N LEU A 13 -5.41 9.42 -7.11
CA LEU A 13 -5.14 10.78 -6.65
C LEU A 13 -6.26 11.73 -7.09
N PHE A 14 -7.28 11.87 -6.25
CA PHE A 14 -8.30 12.90 -6.41
C PHE A 14 -7.88 14.19 -5.73
N ALA A 15 -8.17 15.35 -6.35
CA ALA A 15 -7.92 16.64 -5.73
C ALA A 15 -8.75 16.77 -4.44
N PRO A 16 -8.25 17.46 -3.38
CA PRO A 16 -8.96 17.61 -2.11
C PRO A 16 -10.37 18.21 -2.28
N ARG A 17 -10.53 19.11 -3.27
CA ARG A 17 -11.82 19.70 -3.64
C ARG A 17 -12.81 18.65 -4.14
N THR A 18 -12.39 17.70 -4.97
CA THR A 18 -13.23 16.62 -5.51
C THR A 18 -13.72 15.69 -4.40
N VAL A 19 -12.88 15.44 -3.38
CA VAL A 19 -13.25 14.65 -2.20
C VAL A 19 -14.31 15.38 -1.37
N LEU A 20 -14.14 16.68 -1.17
CA LEU A 20 -15.07 17.51 -0.41
C LEU A 20 -16.43 17.63 -1.11
N THR A 21 -16.43 17.81 -2.43
CA THR A 21 -17.65 17.80 -3.25
C THR A 21 -18.32 16.42 -3.21
N TYR A 22 -17.55 15.33 -3.28
CA TYR A 22 -18.10 13.97 -3.15
C TYR A 22 -18.78 13.75 -1.79
N LEU A 23 -18.20 14.26 -0.70
CA LEU A 23 -18.79 14.17 0.64
C LEU A 23 -20.15 14.88 0.73
N ARG A 24 -20.30 15.99 -0.01
CA ARG A 24 -21.49 16.85 0.02
C ARG A 24 -22.60 16.37 -0.92
N GLU A 25 -22.23 15.99 -2.14
CA GLU A 25 -23.20 15.76 -3.22
C GLU A 25 -23.39 14.26 -3.51
N GLY A 26 -22.44 13.42 -3.11
CA GLY A 26 -22.38 12.02 -3.54
C GLY A 26 -22.21 11.89 -5.06
N GLY A 27 -22.12 10.65 -5.57
CA GLY A 27 -22.04 10.41 -7.01
C GLY A 27 -21.62 9.00 -7.35
N GLN A 28 -21.94 8.55 -8.56
CA GLN A 28 -21.41 7.29 -9.09
C GLN A 28 -20.13 7.55 -9.88
N TYR A 29 -19.02 6.93 -9.47
CA TYR A 29 -17.73 7.04 -10.15
C TYR A 29 -17.37 5.72 -10.83
N ALA A 30 -16.87 5.80 -12.07
CA ALA A 30 -16.24 4.66 -12.74
C ALA A 30 -14.89 4.37 -12.06
N GLY A 31 -14.70 3.12 -11.57
CA GLY A 31 -13.56 2.76 -10.73
C GLY A 31 -13.78 3.05 -9.24
N HIS A 32 -12.82 3.74 -8.61
CA HIS A 32 -12.85 4.09 -7.19
C HIS A 32 -13.56 5.42 -6.97
N ASN A 33 -14.42 5.46 -5.96
CA ASN A 33 -14.93 6.71 -5.40
C ASN A 33 -13.75 7.55 -4.85
N PRO A 34 -13.77 8.89 -4.93
CA PRO A 34 -12.82 9.79 -4.28
C PRO A 34 -12.38 9.39 -2.85
N LEU A 35 -13.31 8.96 -1.99
CA LEU A 35 -12.97 8.48 -0.65
C LEU A 35 -12.21 7.14 -0.66
N GLY A 36 -12.57 6.24 -1.57
CA GLY A 36 -11.85 4.97 -1.75
C GLY A 36 -10.44 5.18 -2.28
N GLY A 37 -10.26 6.13 -3.22
CA GLY A 37 -8.94 6.50 -3.75
C GLY A 37 -8.01 7.08 -2.67
N LEU A 38 -8.54 7.94 -1.79
CA LEU A 38 -7.80 8.44 -0.63
C LEU A 38 -7.43 7.32 0.34
N SER A 39 -8.36 6.43 0.68
CA SER A 39 -8.10 5.30 1.58
C SER A 39 -6.94 4.43 1.08
N VAL A 40 -6.94 4.07 -0.20
CA VAL A 40 -5.85 3.29 -0.81
C VAL A 40 -4.53 4.06 -0.76
N THR A 41 -4.55 5.36 -1.07
CA THR A 41 -3.33 6.19 -1.05
C THR A 41 -2.73 6.27 0.35
N VAL A 42 -3.55 6.48 1.38
CA VAL A 42 -3.10 6.52 2.78
C VAL A 42 -2.56 5.16 3.21
N LEU A 43 -3.27 4.06 2.92
CA LEU A 43 -2.80 2.71 3.24
C LEU A 43 -1.47 2.38 2.57
N LEU A 44 -1.28 2.76 1.30
CA LEU A 44 -0.01 2.58 0.59
C LEU A 44 1.13 3.41 1.21
N LEU A 45 0.86 4.66 1.60
CA LEU A 45 1.85 5.49 2.28
C LEU A 45 2.22 4.89 3.65
N LEU A 46 1.23 4.48 4.45
CA LEU A 46 1.46 3.85 5.76
C LEU A 46 2.26 2.54 5.62
N LEU A 47 1.99 1.74 4.58
CA LEU A 47 2.76 0.54 4.29
C LEU A 47 4.20 0.86 3.89
N LEU A 48 4.42 1.87 3.06
CA LEU A 48 5.76 2.30 2.66
C LEU A 48 6.55 2.84 3.86
N THR A 49 5.92 3.63 4.73
CA THR A 49 6.57 4.11 5.97
C THR A 49 6.83 2.98 6.94
N GLN A 50 5.95 1.97 7.04
CA GLN A 50 6.17 0.79 7.89
C GLN A 50 7.37 -0.01 7.39
N ALA A 51 7.42 -0.29 6.09
CA ALA A 51 8.51 -1.03 5.47
C ALA A 51 9.83 -0.27 5.58
N GLY A 52 9.83 1.03 5.27
CA GLY A 52 11.00 1.89 5.39
C GLY A 52 11.54 1.96 6.82
N SER A 53 10.69 2.26 7.81
CA SER A 53 11.11 2.30 9.21
C SER A 53 11.62 0.95 9.71
N GLY A 54 11.02 -0.17 9.29
CA GLY A 54 11.43 -1.51 9.70
C GLY A 54 12.84 -1.90 9.22
N VAL A 55 13.23 -1.48 8.02
CA VAL A 55 14.56 -1.75 7.45
C VAL A 55 15.70 -1.10 8.26
N PHE A 56 15.40 0.00 8.95
CA PHE A 56 16.35 0.75 9.79
C PHE A 56 16.10 0.59 11.30
N SER A 57 15.06 -0.15 11.69
CA SER A 57 14.67 -0.37 13.09
C SER A 57 15.68 -1.30 13.76
N ARG A 58 16.02 -1.00 15.01
CA ARG A 58 16.77 -1.89 15.91
C ARG A 58 15.87 -2.20 17.09
N ASP A 59 15.62 -3.48 17.35
CA ASP A 59 14.86 -3.93 18.52
C ASP A 59 15.83 -4.61 19.49
N ASP A 60 15.65 -4.35 20.78
CA ASP A 60 16.64 -4.70 21.81
C ASP A 60 16.73 -6.21 22.11
N LEU A 61 15.86 -7.03 21.48
CA LEU A 61 15.69 -8.44 21.84
C LEU A 61 16.21 -9.42 20.79
N LEU A 62 15.69 -9.41 19.54
CA LEU A 62 16.00 -10.48 18.56
C LEU A 62 15.98 -10.04 17.08
N PHE A 63 15.59 -8.80 16.77
CA PHE A 63 15.38 -8.38 15.38
C PHE A 63 16.03 -7.03 15.11
N GLU A 64 17.04 -7.04 14.26
CA GLU A 64 17.68 -5.84 13.74
C GLU A 64 17.44 -5.74 12.24
N GLY A 65 17.01 -4.56 11.80
CA GLY A 65 16.92 -4.24 10.38
C GLY A 65 18.32 -4.26 9.75
N PRO A 66 18.46 -4.71 8.49
CA PRO A 66 19.76 -4.85 7.82
C PRO A 66 20.54 -3.53 7.72
N PHE A 67 19.85 -2.39 7.79
CA PHE A 67 20.48 -1.05 7.74
C PHE A 67 20.43 -0.31 9.08
N SER A 68 20.06 -0.97 10.18
CA SER A 68 20.05 -0.36 11.52
C SER A 68 21.41 0.24 11.91
N TYR A 69 22.51 -0.39 11.48
CA TYR A 69 23.87 0.08 11.72
C TYR A 69 24.20 1.42 11.05
N TRP A 70 23.63 1.70 9.87
CA TRP A 70 23.81 3.01 9.21
C TRP A 70 22.94 4.10 9.82
N ALA A 71 21.83 3.74 10.47
CA ALA A 71 20.94 4.71 11.10
C ALA A 71 21.49 5.27 12.42
N GLY A 72 22.37 4.53 13.13
CA GLY A 72 22.96 4.97 14.39
C GLY A 72 21.87 5.36 15.41
N ASP A 73 21.94 6.59 15.92
CA ASP A 73 20.96 7.14 16.88
C ASP A 73 19.53 7.26 16.32
N LEU A 74 19.39 7.41 14.98
CA LEU A 74 18.07 7.48 14.34
C LEU A 74 17.32 6.14 14.38
N SER A 75 18.03 5.03 14.61
CA SER A 75 17.42 3.69 14.64
C SER A 75 16.38 3.60 15.76
N GLY A 76 16.66 4.16 16.95
CA GLY A 76 15.71 4.17 18.06
C GLY A 76 14.42 4.94 17.75
N THR A 77 14.54 6.14 17.18
CA THR A 77 13.37 6.94 16.74
C THR A 77 12.57 6.25 15.64
N LEU A 78 13.25 5.56 14.71
CA LEU A 78 12.59 4.79 13.66
C LEU A 78 11.86 3.57 14.21
N THR A 79 12.40 2.91 15.25
CA THR A 79 11.72 1.82 15.97
C THR A 79 10.45 2.32 16.66
N GLU A 80 10.48 3.47 17.33
CA GLU A 80 9.27 4.06 17.93
C GLU A 80 8.23 4.40 16.86
N TRP A 81 8.66 5.06 15.78
CA TRP A 81 7.78 5.37 14.65
C TRP A 81 7.18 4.11 14.02
N HIS A 82 7.97 3.04 13.89
CA HIS A 82 7.51 1.74 13.39
C HIS A 82 6.40 1.13 14.27
N LYS A 83 6.54 1.23 15.60
CA LYS A 83 5.54 0.75 16.57
C LYS A 83 4.26 1.59 16.49
N THR A 84 4.36 2.91 16.42
CA THR A 84 3.18 3.79 16.28
C THR A 84 2.48 3.60 14.92
N ASN A 85 3.25 3.49 13.84
CA ASN A 85 2.72 3.32 12.50
C ASN A 85 2.01 1.96 12.33
N TRP A 86 2.46 0.92 13.04
CA TRP A 86 1.75 -0.37 13.11
C TRP A 86 0.32 -0.23 13.68
N LEU A 87 0.18 0.49 14.79
CA LEU A 87 -1.14 0.79 15.40
C LEU A 87 -2.05 1.57 14.45
N LEU A 88 -1.49 2.60 13.79
CA LEU A 88 -2.24 3.38 12.79
C LEU A 88 -2.68 2.49 11.61
N LEU A 89 -1.78 1.66 11.10
CA LEU A 89 -2.06 0.78 9.98
C LEU A 89 -3.19 -0.21 10.31
N GLN A 90 -3.16 -0.81 11.52
CA GLN A 90 -4.25 -1.68 11.99
C GLN A 90 -5.60 -0.94 12.02
N GLY A 91 -5.63 0.29 12.53
CA GLY A 91 -6.84 1.12 12.55
C GLY A 91 -7.38 1.42 11.14
N PHE A 92 -6.50 1.80 10.20
CA PHE A 92 -6.90 2.07 8.82
C PHE A 92 -7.34 0.81 8.07
N ILE A 93 -6.70 -0.34 8.30
CA ILE A 93 -7.13 -1.62 7.74
C ILE A 93 -8.53 -1.98 8.26
N ALA A 94 -8.76 -1.87 9.58
CA ALA A 94 -10.07 -2.14 10.15
C ALA A 94 -11.15 -1.22 9.56
N LEU A 95 -10.88 0.08 9.47
CA LEU A 95 -11.78 1.06 8.85
C LEU A 95 -12.07 0.71 7.38
N HIS A 96 -11.04 0.31 6.63
CA HIS A 96 -11.18 -0.10 5.23
C HIS A 96 -12.06 -1.33 5.09
N LEU A 97 -11.84 -2.37 5.90
CA LEU A 97 -12.65 -3.59 5.90
C LEU A 97 -14.11 -3.29 6.28
N LEU A 98 -14.33 -2.45 7.30
CA LEU A 98 -15.68 -2.00 7.67
C LEU A 98 -16.37 -1.28 6.51
N ALA A 99 -15.66 -0.42 5.79
CA ALA A 99 -16.18 0.24 4.60
C ALA A 99 -16.55 -0.78 3.51
N VAL A 100 -15.68 -1.74 3.20
CA VAL A 100 -15.95 -2.81 2.22
C VAL A 100 -17.18 -3.63 2.63
N CYS A 101 -17.28 -4.05 3.89
CA CYS A 101 -18.44 -4.77 4.42
C CYS A 101 -19.72 -3.94 4.32
N TRP A 102 -19.65 -2.63 4.64
CA TRP A 102 -20.78 -1.73 4.48
C TRP A 102 -21.25 -1.63 3.03
N TYR A 103 -20.34 -1.44 2.07
CA TYR A 103 -20.71 -1.40 0.66
C TYR A 103 -21.25 -2.76 0.15
N GLN A 104 -20.70 -3.87 0.64
CA GLN A 104 -21.12 -5.21 0.27
C GLN A 104 -22.52 -5.54 0.80
N TRP A 105 -22.83 -5.20 2.05
CA TRP A 105 -24.11 -5.56 2.69
C TRP A 105 -25.19 -4.49 2.55
N ARG A 106 -24.88 -3.21 2.79
CA ARG A 106 -25.87 -2.12 2.73
C ARG A 106 -26.13 -1.65 1.30
N LYS A 107 -25.07 -1.46 0.50
CA LYS A 107 -25.20 -1.01 -0.89
C LYS A 107 -25.39 -2.16 -1.88
N LYS A 108 -25.29 -3.43 -1.42
CA LYS A 108 -25.38 -4.65 -2.23
C LYS A 108 -24.48 -4.63 -3.47
N GLN A 109 -23.36 -3.93 -3.38
CA GLN A 109 -22.40 -3.87 -4.48
C GLN A 109 -21.39 -5.02 -4.29
N PRO A 110 -21.22 -5.89 -5.29
CA PRO A 110 -20.33 -7.06 -5.20
C PRO A 110 -18.85 -6.68 -5.28
N LEU A 111 -18.34 -5.91 -4.31
CA LEU A 111 -16.94 -5.43 -4.32
C LEU A 111 -15.97 -6.58 -4.15
N VAL A 112 -16.22 -7.51 -3.22
CA VAL A 112 -15.32 -8.63 -2.96
C VAL A 112 -15.18 -9.51 -4.20
N GLN A 113 -16.29 -9.74 -4.90
CA GLN A 113 -16.30 -10.50 -6.15
C GLN A 113 -15.58 -9.75 -7.28
N ALA A 114 -15.70 -8.42 -7.34
CA ALA A 114 -14.96 -7.59 -8.29
C ALA A 114 -13.45 -7.62 -8.02
N MET A 115 -13.02 -7.66 -6.76
CA MET A 115 -11.60 -7.80 -6.37
C MET A 115 -11.06 -9.18 -6.75
N TRP A 116 -11.82 -10.25 -6.51
CA TRP A 116 -11.41 -11.61 -6.83
C TRP A 116 -11.37 -11.89 -8.34
N ARG A 117 -12.42 -11.50 -9.06
CA ARG A 117 -12.54 -11.75 -10.51
C ARG A 117 -11.80 -10.72 -11.36
N GLY A 118 -11.37 -9.60 -10.77
CA GLY A 118 -10.80 -8.47 -11.51
C GLY A 118 -11.80 -7.79 -12.45
N GLN A 119 -13.09 -8.11 -12.35
CA GLN A 119 -14.15 -7.64 -13.23
C GLN A 119 -15.32 -7.12 -12.39
N ALA A 120 -15.63 -5.83 -12.54
CA ALA A 120 -16.86 -5.27 -12.01
C ALA A 120 -17.90 -5.36 -13.12
N GLY A 121 -18.88 -6.27 -13.00
CA GLY A 121 -19.84 -6.60 -14.08
C GLY A 121 -20.66 -5.43 -14.65
N HIS A 122 -20.67 -4.25 -14.00
CA HIS A 122 -21.36 -3.04 -14.47
C HIS A 122 -20.40 -1.91 -14.90
N LYS A 123 -19.08 -2.12 -14.87
CA LYS A 123 -18.10 -1.09 -15.23
C LYS A 123 -17.21 -1.62 -16.36
N PHE A 124 -17.49 -1.17 -17.58
CA PHE A 124 -16.67 -1.46 -18.75
C PHE A 124 -15.27 -0.86 -18.55
N ALA A 125 -14.24 -1.70 -18.62
CA ALA A 125 -12.87 -1.22 -18.70
C ALA A 125 -12.64 -0.66 -20.11
N ALA A 126 -12.31 0.63 -20.21
CA ALA A 126 -12.05 1.30 -21.49
C ALA A 126 -10.76 0.85 -22.19
N SER A 127 -9.99 -0.07 -21.61
CA SER A 127 -8.72 -0.54 -22.17
C SER A 127 -8.47 -2.01 -21.83
N PRO A 128 -7.88 -2.78 -22.77
CA PRO A 128 -7.59 -4.19 -22.57
C PRO A 128 -6.57 -4.42 -21.45
N PRO A 129 -6.64 -5.57 -20.74
CA PRO A 129 -5.67 -5.93 -19.71
C PRO A 129 -4.27 -6.01 -20.31
N LYS A 130 -3.27 -5.53 -19.56
CA LYS A 130 -1.86 -5.61 -19.96
C LYS A 130 -1.37 -7.06 -19.81
N PRO A 131 -0.43 -7.52 -20.66
CA PRO A 131 -0.04 -8.91 -20.69
C PRO A 131 0.79 -9.31 -19.45
N LEU A 132 0.55 -10.52 -18.95
CA LEU A 132 1.05 -11.05 -17.66
C LEU A 132 2.59 -11.07 -17.53
N TRP A 133 3.32 -11.16 -18.65
CA TRP A 133 4.79 -11.20 -18.65
C TRP A 133 5.42 -9.93 -18.10
N TRP A 134 4.76 -8.76 -18.23
CA TRP A 134 5.23 -7.54 -17.57
C TRP A 134 5.20 -7.66 -16.06
N ALA A 135 4.19 -8.33 -15.49
CA ALA A 135 4.14 -8.58 -14.06
C ALA A 135 5.29 -9.50 -13.61
N VAL A 136 5.57 -10.56 -14.38
CA VAL A 136 6.68 -11.49 -14.11
C VAL A 136 8.03 -10.77 -14.14
N LEU A 137 8.29 -9.95 -15.15
CA LEU A 137 9.53 -9.17 -15.24
C LEU A 137 9.68 -8.19 -14.08
N ILE A 138 8.61 -7.49 -13.70
CA ILE A 138 8.65 -6.56 -12.57
C ILE A 138 8.95 -7.31 -11.26
N VAL A 139 8.28 -8.45 -11.02
CA VAL A 139 8.55 -9.27 -9.83
C VAL A 139 9.99 -9.76 -9.82
N MET A 140 10.48 -10.30 -10.94
CA MET A 140 11.87 -10.79 -11.03
C MET A 140 12.89 -9.69 -10.75
N LEU A 141 12.67 -8.48 -11.31
CA LEU A 141 13.57 -7.35 -11.13
C LEU A 141 13.53 -6.82 -9.69
N LEU A 142 12.35 -6.76 -9.07
CA LEU A 142 12.20 -6.41 -7.65
C LEU A 142 12.86 -7.45 -6.74
N SER A 143 12.69 -8.75 -7.01
CA SER A 143 13.34 -9.82 -6.26
C SER A 143 14.86 -9.73 -6.38
N LEU A 144 15.39 -9.46 -7.57
CA LEU A 144 16.83 -9.30 -7.78
C LEU A 144 17.39 -8.06 -7.06
N ALA A 145 16.64 -6.95 -7.10
CA ALA A 145 17.01 -5.73 -6.38
C ALA A 145 17.00 -5.94 -4.87
N LEU A 146 15.98 -6.61 -4.32
CA LEU A 146 15.91 -6.97 -2.91
C LEU A 146 17.05 -7.90 -2.50
N TRP A 147 17.35 -8.91 -3.31
CA TRP A 147 18.49 -9.80 -3.07
C TRP A 147 19.81 -9.03 -3.03
N GLY A 148 20.06 -8.15 -4.03
CA GLY A 148 21.25 -7.30 -4.05
C GLY A 148 21.33 -6.37 -2.83
N LEU A 149 20.22 -5.75 -2.45
CA LEU A 149 20.15 -4.85 -1.30
C LEU A 149 20.46 -5.56 0.02
N VAL A 150 20.02 -6.81 0.16
CA VAL A 150 20.34 -7.66 1.33
C VAL A 150 21.82 -8.08 1.33
N THR A 151 22.42 -8.36 0.18
CA THR A 151 23.85 -8.73 0.11
C THR A 151 24.80 -7.57 0.39
N ILE A 152 24.35 -6.32 0.24
CA ILE A 152 25.13 -5.11 0.56
C ILE A 152 24.97 -4.73 2.04
N ALA A 153 24.01 -5.33 2.75
CA ALA A 153 23.78 -5.03 4.15
C ALA A 153 25.04 -5.32 4.98
N PRO A 154 25.48 -4.38 5.83
CA PRO A 154 26.67 -4.57 6.65
C PRO A 154 26.48 -5.75 7.61
N GLU A 155 27.50 -6.60 7.71
CA GLU A 155 27.52 -7.67 8.70
C GLU A 155 27.62 -7.08 10.11
N ALA A 156 26.91 -7.67 11.07
CA ALA A 156 26.98 -7.26 12.46
C ALA A 156 28.44 -7.38 12.94
N PRO A 157 29.02 -6.35 13.60
CA PRO A 157 30.36 -6.45 14.14
C PRO A 157 30.43 -7.62 15.13
N SER A 158 31.30 -8.58 14.84
CA SER A 158 31.56 -9.72 15.71
C SER A 158 32.26 -9.24 16.98
N TYR A 159 31.49 -8.84 17.99
CA TYR A 159 32.01 -8.68 19.35
C TYR A 159 32.02 -10.07 20.02
N TYR A 160 32.90 -10.93 19.53
CA TYR A 160 33.45 -12.08 20.25
C TYR A 160 34.97 -11.99 20.23
#